data_AF-A0A8H5NT61-F1
#
_entry.id   AF-A0A8H5NT61-F1
#
_cell.length_a   1.000
_cell.length_b   1.000
_cell.length_c   1.000
_cell.angle_alpha   90.00
_cell.angle_beta   90.00
_cell.angle_gamma   90.00
#
_symmetry.space_group_name_H-M   'P 1'
#
loop_
_entity.id
_entity.type
_entity.pdbx_description
1 polymer ?
#
loop_
_entity_poly.entity_id
_entity_poly.type
_entity_poly.pdbx_seq_one_letter_code
_entity_poly.pdbx_strand_id
1 'polypeptide(L)'
;MKFFTLLGFVSLTLALATKPIERDVKEDTKHPSIGDVKYSKIDGTDVGSIKVARTDVQERGVVSLEKRLDGIRVPYGVADPQPMLMAGVTISFIMVGKWVRQGGRSVYTFVCNGLKFSNPTARNKVVSVAANGVALLRNQPVPSHLAAQIGAPSEGYGSEISITIGNA
;
A
#
# COMPACT_ATOMS: atom_id res chain seq x y z
N MET A 1 46.06 59.09 0.26
CA MET A 1 44.82 58.98 -0.55
C MET A 1 44.43 57.52 -0.58
N LYS A 2 43.33 57.13 0.09
CA LYS A 2 42.83 55.74 0.13
C LYS A 2 41.46 55.72 -0.54
N PHE A 3 41.32 54.80 -1.49
CA PHE A 3 40.21 54.67 -2.41
C PHE A 3 38.99 53.98 -1.79
N PHE A 4 37.82 54.41 -2.29
CA PHE A 4 36.44 53.87 -2.26
C PHE A 4 36.35 52.33 -2.28
N THR A 5 35.31 51.64 -1.77
CA THR A 5 33.87 51.65 -2.11
C THR A 5 33.11 50.81 -1.04
N LEU A 6 31.96 51.17 -0.44
CA LEU A 6 30.57 51.37 -0.92
C LEU A 6 29.67 50.10 -0.85
N LEU A 7 28.44 50.30 -0.35
CA LEU A 7 27.23 49.44 -0.27
C LEU A 7 27.24 48.30 0.80
N GLY A 8 26.23 48.10 1.65
CA GLY A 8 24.88 48.64 1.73
C GLY A 8 23.92 47.50 2.10
N PHE A 9 23.28 47.55 3.27
CA PHE A 9 22.11 46.71 3.57
C PHE A 9 21.11 47.49 4.42
N VAL A 10 19.99 47.85 3.79
CA VAL A 10 18.78 48.34 4.46
C VAL A 10 18.11 47.13 5.10
N SER A 11 18.08 47.11 6.43
CA SER A 11 17.43 46.06 7.22
C SER A 11 15.92 46.34 7.24
N LEU A 12 15.14 45.56 6.48
CA LEU A 12 13.69 45.58 6.55
C LEU A 12 13.22 44.49 7.53
N THR A 13 13.04 44.86 8.79
CA THR A 13 12.41 44.01 9.80
C THR A 13 10.90 44.08 9.63
N LEU A 14 10.29 43.09 8.98
CA LEU A 14 8.84 42.91 9.03
C LEU A 14 8.50 41.95 10.16
N ALA A 15 8.19 42.52 11.32
CA ALA A 15 7.57 41.81 12.42
C ALA A 15 6.10 41.54 12.08
N LEU A 16 5.72 40.26 11.95
CA LEU A 16 4.32 39.86 12.17
C LEU A 16 4.24 39.06 13.46
N ALA A 17 3.71 39.75 14.47
CA ALA A 17 3.22 39.19 15.70
C ALA A 17 2.04 38.24 15.41
N THR A 18 2.23 36.96 15.69
CA THR A 18 1.12 36.02 15.90
C THR A 18 1.37 35.30 17.23
N LYS A 19 0.35 35.36 18.11
CA LYS A 19 0.37 34.91 19.51
C LYS A 19 0.74 33.42 19.63
N PRO A 20 1.33 32.98 20.75
CA PRO A 20 1.45 31.55 21.02
C PRO A 20 0.06 31.00 21.29
N ILE A 21 -0.37 30.03 20.48
CA ILE A 21 -1.56 29.24 20.77
C ILE A 21 -1.21 28.33 21.93
N GLU A 22 -1.91 28.50 23.06
CA GLU A 22 -1.91 27.57 24.18
C GLU A 22 -2.17 26.17 23.65
N ARG A 23 -1.15 25.30 23.74
CA ARG A 23 -1.34 23.86 23.57
C ARG A 23 -2.00 23.36 24.84
N ASP A 24 -3.32 23.32 24.81
CA ASP A 24 -4.08 22.55 25.77
C ASP A 24 -3.68 21.08 25.60
N VAL A 25 -3.09 20.54 26.67
CA VAL A 25 -2.69 19.14 26.79
C VAL A 25 -3.97 18.35 26.95
N LYS A 26 -4.47 17.81 25.84
CA LYS A 26 -5.23 16.56 25.86
C LYS A 26 -4.36 15.48 25.24
N GLU A 27 -3.57 14.91 26.13
CA GLU A 27 -3.10 13.54 26.07
C GLU A 27 -4.32 12.64 25.82
N ASP A 28 -4.48 12.21 24.58
CA ASP A 28 -5.27 11.04 24.26
C ASP A 28 -4.47 10.24 23.24
N THR A 29 -3.67 9.34 23.81
CA THR A 29 -2.84 8.35 23.13
C THR A 29 -3.74 7.43 22.30
N LYS A 30 -4.10 7.85 21.09
CA LYS A 30 -4.51 6.94 20.03
C LYS A 30 -3.32 6.69 19.12
N HIS A 31 -2.64 5.59 19.44
CA HIS A 31 -1.88 4.82 18.47
C HIS A 31 -2.65 4.78 17.14
N PRO A 32 -2.11 5.25 16.00
CA PRO A 32 -2.77 5.03 14.73
C PRO A 32 -2.70 3.53 14.44
N SER A 33 -3.82 2.86 14.71
CA SER A 33 -4.06 1.48 14.34
C SER A 33 -3.90 1.36 12.83
N ILE A 34 -3.24 0.27 12.44
CA ILE A 34 -3.16 -0.31 11.11
C ILE A 34 -4.49 -0.09 10.36
N GLY A 35 -4.40 0.47 9.15
CA GLY A 35 -5.52 1.08 8.43
C GLY A 35 -6.75 0.18 8.24
N ASP A 36 -7.93 0.80 8.32
CA ASP A 36 -9.22 0.14 8.15
C ASP A 36 -9.33 -0.53 6.77
N VAL A 37 -9.62 -1.84 6.77
CA VAL A 37 -9.86 -2.62 5.55
C VAL A 37 -11.20 -2.22 4.94
N LYS A 38 -11.17 -1.72 3.70
CA LYS A 38 -12.38 -1.33 2.96
C LYS A 38 -12.79 -2.41 1.97
N TYR A 39 -14.09 -2.70 1.90
CA TYR A 39 -14.66 -3.63 0.93
C TYR A 39 -15.40 -2.89 -0.17
N SER A 40 -15.28 -3.38 -1.40
CA SER A 40 -16.04 -2.89 -2.56
C SER A 40 -16.70 -4.03 -3.31
N LYS A 41 -17.97 -3.86 -3.70
CA LYS A 41 -18.73 -4.81 -4.51
C LYS A 41 -18.26 -4.76 -5.97
N ILE A 42 -18.04 -5.92 -6.58
CA ILE A 42 -17.76 -6.03 -8.02
C ILE A 42 -19.13 -6.27 -8.68
N ASP A 43 -19.63 -5.31 -9.45
CA ASP A 43 -20.79 -5.56 -10.31
C ASP A 43 -20.34 -6.49 -11.44
N GLY A 44 -20.95 -7.67 -11.49
CA GLY A 44 -20.59 -8.74 -12.41
C GLY A 44 -21.01 -8.40 -13.83
N THR A 45 -20.06 -8.00 -14.66
CA THR A 45 -20.18 -8.10 -16.12
C THR A 45 -19.60 -9.44 -16.57
N ASP A 46 -20.42 -10.15 -17.34
CA ASP A 46 -20.21 -11.47 -17.92
C ASP A 46 -18.86 -11.60 -18.62
N VAL A 47 -18.01 -12.56 -18.20
CA VAL A 47 -16.76 -12.92 -18.89
C VAL A 47 -16.81 -14.40 -19.22
N GLY A 48 -17.26 -14.67 -20.44
CA GLY A 48 -17.22 -15.99 -21.05
C GLY A 48 -15.80 -16.56 -21.13
N SER A 49 -15.68 -17.80 -20.67
CA SER A 49 -14.68 -18.81 -21.08
C SER A 49 -13.20 -18.42 -21.01
N ILE A 50 -12.61 -18.49 -19.83
CA ILE A 50 -11.16 -18.80 -19.72
C ILE A 50 -11.03 -20.32 -19.61
N LYS A 51 -10.62 -20.97 -20.71
CA LYS A 51 -10.21 -22.39 -20.70
C LYS A 51 -8.96 -22.53 -19.83
N VAL A 52 -9.11 -23.03 -18.61
CA VAL A 52 -8.00 -23.44 -17.75
C VAL A 52 -7.76 -24.94 -17.97
N ALA A 53 -6.56 -25.27 -18.45
CA ALA A 53 -6.10 -26.65 -18.59
C ALA A 53 -6.05 -27.34 -17.21
N ARG A 54 -6.67 -28.52 -17.11
CA ARG A 54 -6.67 -29.36 -15.92
C ARG A 54 -5.36 -30.15 -15.84
N THR A 55 -4.74 -30.19 -14.68
CA THR A 55 -3.79 -31.23 -14.32
C THR A 55 -4.25 -31.82 -13.00
N ASP A 56 -4.65 -33.09 -13.04
CA ASP A 56 -5.01 -33.92 -11.90
C ASP A 56 -3.78 -34.22 -11.05
N VAL A 57 -3.86 -33.99 -9.74
CA VAL A 57 -3.19 -34.83 -8.74
C VAL A 57 -4.08 -34.95 -7.51
N GLN A 58 -4.40 -36.20 -7.21
CA GLN A 58 -5.11 -36.70 -6.05
C GLN A 58 -4.16 -36.75 -4.84
N GLU A 59 -4.56 -36.23 -3.68
CA GLU A 59 -4.36 -36.92 -2.40
C GLU A 59 -5.08 -36.23 -1.23
N ARG A 60 -5.40 -37.08 -0.25
CA ARG A 60 -6.44 -36.92 0.75
C ARG A 60 -5.79 -36.47 2.06
N GLY A 61 -6.20 -35.32 2.57
CA GLY A 61 -5.80 -34.77 3.87
C GLY A 61 -6.23 -33.31 3.91
N VAL A 62 -6.78 -32.83 5.01
CA VAL A 62 -7.28 -31.45 5.12
C VAL A 62 -6.09 -30.50 5.08
N VAL A 63 -5.66 -30.15 3.88
CA VAL A 63 -4.66 -29.12 3.60
C VAL A 63 -5.46 -27.89 3.20
N SER A 64 -5.53 -26.87 4.06
CA SER A 64 -5.91 -25.54 3.58
C SER A 64 -4.98 -25.25 2.40
N LEU A 65 -5.52 -25.04 1.19
CA LEU A 65 -4.74 -24.63 0.02
C LEU A 65 -4.20 -23.21 0.28
N GLU A 66 -3.18 -23.14 1.12
CA GLU A 66 -2.44 -21.95 1.44
C GLU A 66 -1.34 -21.80 0.39
N LYS A 67 -1.48 -20.80 -0.46
CA LYS A 67 -0.37 -20.36 -1.30
C LYS A 67 0.33 -19.24 -0.55
N ARG A 68 1.65 -19.35 -0.39
CA ARG A 68 2.51 -18.31 0.17
C ARG A 68 3.52 -17.88 -0.88
N LEU A 69 3.76 -16.57 -0.96
CA LEU A 69 4.80 -16.00 -1.79
C LEU A 69 5.48 -14.89 -0.99
N ASP A 70 6.76 -15.10 -0.73
CA ASP A 70 7.64 -14.16 -0.05
C ASP A 70 8.47 -13.38 -1.09
N GLY A 71 8.99 -12.21 -0.70
CA GLY A 71 9.88 -11.42 -1.57
C GLY A 71 9.21 -10.80 -2.79
N ILE A 72 7.90 -10.56 -2.75
CA ILE A 72 7.18 -9.88 -3.84
C ILE A 72 7.68 -8.44 -3.91
N ARG A 73 8.35 -8.09 -5.02
CA ARG A 73 8.83 -6.73 -5.24
C ARG A 73 7.67 -5.75 -5.33
N VAL A 74 7.74 -4.70 -4.52
CA VAL A 74 6.79 -3.59 -4.57
C VAL A 74 7.11 -2.73 -5.78
N PRO A 75 6.15 -2.49 -6.70
CA PRO A 75 6.37 -1.64 -7.85
C PRO A 75 6.78 -0.22 -7.45
N TYR A 76 7.69 0.37 -8.22
CA TYR A 76 8.20 1.73 -8.01
C TYR A 76 8.41 2.43 -9.35
N GLY A 77 8.01 3.70 -9.45
CA GLY A 77 8.17 4.50 -10.66
C GLY A 77 7.20 4.17 -11.79
N VAL A 78 6.27 3.25 -11.58
CA VAL A 78 5.25 2.83 -12.56
C VAL A 78 3.87 3.24 -12.06
N ALA A 79 3.08 3.90 -12.91
CA ALA A 79 1.74 4.38 -12.56
C ALA A 79 0.70 3.26 -12.45
N ASP A 80 0.77 2.26 -13.34
CA ASP A 80 -0.18 1.15 -13.40
C ASP A 80 0.56 -0.19 -13.59
N PRO A 81 1.07 -0.78 -12.49
CA PRO A 81 1.77 -2.06 -12.55
C PRO A 81 0.80 -3.21 -12.81
N GLN A 82 1.27 -4.22 -13.56
CA GLN A 82 0.45 -5.39 -13.88
C GLN A 82 -0.02 -6.11 -12.60
N PRO A 83 -1.32 -6.44 -12.48
CA PRO A 83 -1.84 -7.21 -11.35
C PRO A 83 -1.25 -8.63 -11.30
N MET A 84 -1.18 -9.19 -10.10
CA MET A 84 -0.69 -10.55 -9.84
C MET A 84 -1.85 -11.49 -9.49
N LEU A 85 -1.86 -12.71 -10.04
CA LEU A 85 -2.84 -13.74 -9.66
C LEU A 85 -2.21 -14.74 -8.68
N MET A 86 -2.83 -14.90 -7.51
CA MET A 86 -2.35 -15.80 -6.47
C MET A 86 -3.52 -16.55 -5.83
N ALA A 87 -3.50 -17.89 -5.90
CA ALA A 87 -4.56 -18.75 -5.34
C ALA A 87 -6.00 -18.38 -5.75
N GLY A 88 -6.18 -17.83 -6.96
CA GLY A 88 -7.46 -17.36 -7.48
C GLY A 88 -7.85 -15.95 -7.05
N VAL A 89 -7.04 -15.26 -6.26
CA VAL A 89 -7.20 -13.84 -5.88
C VAL A 89 -6.30 -12.98 -6.74
N THR A 90 -6.87 -11.93 -7.33
CA THR A 90 -6.11 -10.90 -8.05
C THR A 90 -5.63 -9.85 -7.07
N ILE A 91 -4.32 -9.60 -7.06
CA ILE A 91 -3.63 -8.61 -6.23
C ILE A 91 -3.24 -7.45 -7.13
N SER A 92 -3.75 -6.25 -6.84
CA SER A 92 -3.42 -5.01 -7.54
C SER A 92 -2.70 -4.04 -6.61
N PHE A 93 -1.70 -3.33 -7.14
CA PHE A 93 -0.98 -2.29 -6.41
C PHE A 93 -1.59 -0.94 -6.72
N ILE A 94 -2.01 -0.22 -5.68
CA ILE A 94 -2.58 1.12 -5.82
C ILE A 94 -1.43 2.11 -5.77
N MET A 95 -1.12 2.71 -6.90
CA MET A 95 -0.01 3.65 -7.04
C MET A 95 -0.51 5.09 -6.89
N VAL A 96 0.33 5.95 -6.32
CA VAL A 96 0.10 7.40 -6.23
C VAL A 96 1.33 8.17 -6.67
N GLY A 97 1.12 9.29 -7.34
CA GLY A 97 2.20 10.22 -7.68
C GLY A 97 2.70 10.97 -6.44
N LYS A 98 4.03 11.01 -6.25
CA LYS A 98 4.66 11.67 -5.10
C LYS A 98 6.00 12.28 -5.51
N TRP A 99 6.29 13.47 -4.98
CA TRP A 99 7.63 14.04 -5.01
C TRP A 99 8.50 13.36 -3.96
N VAL A 100 9.55 12.66 -4.40
CA VAL A 100 10.50 11.96 -3.54
C VAL A 100 11.87 12.61 -3.65
N ARG A 101 12.63 12.59 -2.55
CA ARG A 101 13.99 13.13 -2.54
C ARG A 101 14.96 12.02 -2.95
N GLN A 102 15.67 12.21 -4.05
CA GLN A 102 16.66 11.26 -4.58
C GLN A 102 17.96 12.01 -4.86
N GLY A 103 19.05 11.63 -4.20
CA GLY A 103 20.37 12.20 -4.46
C GLY A 103 20.42 13.74 -4.40
N GLY A 104 19.73 14.35 -3.43
CA GLY A 104 19.72 15.81 -3.23
C GLY A 104 18.69 16.59 -4.06
N ARG A 105 18.03 15.96 -5.04
CA ARG A 105 16.95 16.59 -5.84
C ARG A 105 15.59 15.96 -5.57
N SER A 106 14.53 16.72 -5.82
CA SER A 106 13.16 16.21 -5.78
C SER A 106 12.79 15.65 -7.15
N VAL A 107 12.31 14.41 -7.19
CA VAL A 107 11.89 13.70 -8.40
C VAL A 107 10.43 13.30 -8.23
N TYR A 108 9.59 13.60 -9.21
CA TYR A 108 8.22 13.10 -9.23
C TYR A 108 8.23 11.64 -9.67
N THR A 109 7.59 10.76 -8.90
CA THR A 109 7.55 9.32 -9.18
C THR A 109 6.23 8.72 -8.70
N PHE A 110 5.99 7.46 -9.03
CA PHE A 110 4.85 6.70 -8.52
C PHE A 110 5.30 5.74 -7.42
N VAL A 111 4.61 5.78 -6.28
CA VAL A 111 4.87 4.92 -5.13
C VAL A 111 3.62 4.12 -4.79
N CYS A 112 3.82 2.89 -4.30
CA CYS A 112 2.71 2.05 -3.87
C CYS A 112 2.12 2.58 -2.55
N ASN A 113 0.83 2.93 -2.58
CA ASN A 113 0.07 3.45 -1.45
C ASN A 113 -0.97 2.46 -0.92
N GLY A 114 -1.12 1.30 -1.56
CA GLY A 114 -2.07 0.30 -1.11
C GLY A 114 -2.04 -0.98 -1.93
N LEU A 115 -2.69 -2.01 -1.38
CA LEU A 115 -2.94 -3.27 -2.07
C LEU A 115 -4.45 -3.48 -2.14
N LYS A 116 -4.93 -3.95 -3.28
CA LYS A 116 -6.30 -4.41 -3.49
C LYS A 116 -6.30 -5.90 -3.79
N PHE A 117 -7.11 -6.64 -3.07
CA PHE A 117 -7.34 -8.07 -3.24
C PHE A 117 -8.74 -8.27 -3.81
N SER A 118 -8.85 -8.80 -5.01
CA SER A 118 -10.12 -9.15 -5.64
C SER A 118 -10.28 -10.66 -5.66
N ASN A 119 -11.35 -11.17 -5.06
CA ASN A 119 -11.64 -12.61 -5.03
C ASN A 119 -12.78 -12.92 -6.02
N PRO A 120 -12.49 -13.22 -7.30
CA PRO A 120 -13.50 -13.64 -8.26
C PRO A 120 -14.02 -15.07 -8.02
N THR A 121 -13.46 -15.81 -7.06
CA THR A 121 -13.83 -17.21 -6.84
C THR A 121 -15.12 -17.32 -6.03
N ALA A 122 -15.82 -18.45 -6.18
CA ALA A 122 -17.01 -18.78 -5.41
C ALA A 122 -16.74 -19.15 -3.94
N ARG A 123 -15.47 -19.12 -3.50
CA ARG A 123 -15.06 -19.47 -2.13
C ARG A 123 -14.49 -18.26 -1.43
N ASN A 124 -14.78 -18.14 -0.14
CA ASN A 124 -14.13 -17.14 0.69
C ASN A 124 -12.63 -17.46 0.80
N LYS A 125 -11.83 -16.41 0.84
CA LYS A 125 -10.38 -16.49 1.00
C LYS A 125 -9.97 -15.74 2.26
N VAL A 126 -8.81 -16.08 2.79
CA VAL A 126 -8.13 -15.28 3.80
C VAL A 126 -6.80 -14.82 3.25
N VAL A 127 -6.44 -13.57 3.54
CA VAL A 127 -5.18 -12.96 3.08
C VAL A 127 -4.40 -12.45 4.29
N SER A 128 -3.13 -12.81 4.34
CA SER A 128 -2.15 -12.24 5.25
C SER A 128 -1.09 -11.50 4.45
N VAL A 129 -0.68 -10.33 4.95
CA VAL A 129 0.34 -9.48 4.31
C VAL A 129 1.37 -9.10 5.36
N ALA A 130 2.64 -9.25 5.03
CA ALA A 130 3.75 -8.76 5.82
C ALA A 130 4.70 -7.91 4.97
N ALA A 131 5.26 -6.86 5.55
CA ALA A 131 6.23 -5.97 4.93
C ALA A 131 7.26 -5.57 5.98
N ASN A 132 8.54 -5.44 5.59
CA ASN A 132 9.61 -5.04 6.52
C ASN A 132 9.67 -5.89 7.81
N GLY A 133 9.33 -7.18 7.73
CA GLY A 133 9.28 -8.09 8.89
C GLY A 133 8.05 -7.92 9.80
N VAL A 134 7.13 -7.01 9.49
CA VAL A 134 5.93 -6.72 10.28
C VAL A 134 4.68 -7.21 9.54
N ALA A 135 3.78 -7.89 10.26
CA ALA A 135 2.49 -8.28 9.72
C ALA A 135 1.54 -7.08 9.64
N LEU A 136 1.13 -6.73 8.42
CA LEU A 136 0.20 -5.65 8.11
C LEU A 136 -1.26 -6.13 8.08
N LEU A 137 -1.49 -7.36 7.59
CA LEU A 137 -2.77 -8.05 7.66
C LEU A 137 -2.56 -9.46 8.19
N ARG A 138 -3.46 -9.92 9.05
CA ARG A 138 -3.48 -11.29 9.58
C ARG A 138 -4.82 -11.93 9.30
N ASN A 139 -4.82 -12.96 8.46
CA ASN A 139 -5.98 -13.79 8.12
C ASN A 139 -7.21 -12.96 7.75
N GLN A 140 -7.01 -11.86 7.03
CA GLN A 140 -8.07 -10.95 6.65
C GLN A 140 -9.00 -11.65 5.66
N PRO A 141 -10.31 -11.81 5.97
CA PRO A 141 -11.24 -12.40 5.03
C PRO A 141 -11.39 -11.53 3.78
N VAL A 142 -11.43 -12.19 2.62
CA VAL A 142 -11.78 -11.62 1.33
C VAL A 142 -12.94 -12.46 0.79
N PRO A 143 -14.20 -12.02 1.01
CA PRO A 143 -15.36 -12.79 0.62
C PRO A 143 -15.43 -13.02 -0.90
N SER A 144 -16.13 -14.06 -1.32
CA SER A 144 -16.38 -14.35 -2.74
C SER A 144 -17.00 -13.16 -3.47
N HIS A 145 -16.51 -12.88 -4.67
CA HIS A 145 -16.94 -11.78 -5.55
C HIS A 145 -16.82 -10.38 -4.94
N LEU A 146 -16.07 -10.24 -3.85
CA LEU A 146 -15.75 -8.97 -3.23
C LEU A 146 -14.27 -8.66 -3.37
N ALA A 147 -13.95 -7.38 -3.23
CA ALA A 147 -12.59 -6.92 -3.08
C ALA A 147 -12.36 -6.31 -1.71
N ALA A 148 -11.17 -6.49 -1.17
CA ALA A 148 -10.66 -5.86 0.04
C ALA A 148 -9.45 -4.98 -0.31
N GLN A 149 -9.23 -3.91 0.42
CA GLN A 149 -8.07 -3.03 0.24
C GLN A 149 -7.40 -2.72 1.59
N ILE A 150 -6.07 -2.61 1.58
CA ILE A 150 -5.26 -2.06 2.66
C ILE A 150 -4.37 -0.92 2.14
N GLY A 151 -4.28 0.16 2.92
CA GLY A 151 -3.35 1.27 2.68
C GLY A 151 -1.93 0.93 3.12
N ALA A 152 -0.94 1.52 2.46
CA ALA A 152 0.44 1.39 2.88
C ALA A 152 0.64 1.96 4.31
N PRO A 153 1.53 1.37 5.11
CA PRO A 153 1.98 1.99 6.36
C PRO A 153 2.57 3.39 6.13
N SER A 154 2.75 4.17 7.20
CA SER A 154 3.32 5.53 7.10
C SER A 154 4.72 5.55 6.46
N GLU A 155 5.49 4.51 6.74
CA GLU A 155 6.81 4.20 6.22
C GLU A 155 6.79 3.54 4.83
N GLY A 156 5.60 3.21 4.32
CA GLY A 156 5.39 2.47 3.08
C GLY A 156 5.59 0.96 3.23
N TYR A 157 5.47 0.23 2.12
CA TYR A 157 5.64 -1.23 2.09
C TYR A 157 7.11 -1.69 2.06
N GLY A 158 8.08 -0.77 1.99
CA GLY A 158 9.47 -1.13 1.68
C GLY A 158 9.65 -1.60 0.23
N SER A 159 10.72 -2.34 -0.05
CA SER A 159 11.02 -2.87 -1.38
C SER A 159 10.31 -4.18 -1.70
N GLU A 160 9.97 -4.96 -0.67
CA GLU A 160 9.39 -6.29 -0.80
C GLU A 160 8.30 -6.55 0.24
N ILE A 161 7.32 -7.34 -0.15
CA ILE A 161 6.24 -7.81 0.72
C ILE A 161 6.12 -9.33 0.64
N SER A 162 5.49 -9.91 1.65
CA SER A 162 5.12 -11.32 1.70
C SER A 162 3.60 -11.41 1.79
N ILE A 163 3.00 -12.25 0.94
CA ILE A 163 1.55 -12.46 0.90
C ILE A 163 1.27 -13.95 1.08
N THR A 164 0.29 -14.27 1.92
CA THR A 164 -0.24 -15.63 2.07
C THR A 164 -1.74 -15.61 1.81
N ILE A 165 -2.23 -16.54 1.00
CA ILE A 165 -3.64 -16.66 0.65
C ILE A 165 -4.10 -18.09 0.94
N GLY A 166 -5.05 -18.21 1.86
CA GLY A 166 -5.70 -19.47 2.22
C GLY A 166 -7.18 -19.48 1.83
N ASN A 167 -7.80 -20.65 1.95
CA ASN A 167 -9.26 -20.75 1.98
C ASN A 167 -9.76 -20.36 3.37
N ALA A 168 -10.88 -19.64 3.42
CA ALA A 168 -11.58 -19.33 4.67
C ALA A 168 -12.55 -20.47 5.05
#